data_AF-A0A2V7TWA3-F1
#
_entry.id   AF-A0A2V7TWA3-F1
#
_cell.length_a   1.000
_cell.length_b   1.000
_cell.length_c   1.000
_cell.angle_alpha   90.00
_cell.angle_beta   90.00
_cell.angle_gamma   90.00
#
_symmetry.space_group_name_H-M   'P 1'
#
loop_
_entity.id
_entity.type
_entity.pdbx_description
1 polymer ?
#
loop_
_entity_poly.entity_id
_entity_poly.type
_entity_poly.pdbx_seq_one_letter_code
_entity_poly.pdbx_strand_id
1 'polypeptide(L)'
;MVGLVGITLLSVFAAISGVVVDFTASHVYNPAWPPHAQFHGYLSVARTVLIMAAVIALVWGPVRRGDRFAWGVLVFLLLGWLAVWFIAPIAVPGTGDRATYLFAGVLAPLYVVGLWLVRPPVR
;
A
#
# COMPACT_ATOMS: atom_id res chain seq x y z
N MET A 1 13.94 -14.17 -7.31
CA MET A 1 14.24 -13.42 -6.06
C MET A 1 13.97 -11.93 -6.19
N VAL A 2 14.40 -11.26 -7.25
CA VAL A 2 14.24 -9.80 -7.43
C VAL A 2 12.81 -9.31 -7.18
N GLY A 3 11.78 -9.94 -7.77
CA GLY A 3 10.39 -9.53 -7.54
C GLY A 3 9.91 -9.65 -6.09
N LEU A 4 10.30 -10.73 -5.39
CA LEU A 4 9.98 -10.98 -3.97
C LEU A 4 10.57 -9.88 -3.08
N VAL A 5 11.87 -9.60 -3.27
CA VAL A 5 12.60 -8.59 -2.51
C VAL A 5 12.07 -7.19 -2.84
N GLY A 6 11.82 -6.90 -4.12
CA GLY A 6 11.27 -5.62 -4.55
C GLY A 6 9.92 -5.32 -3.91
N ILE A 7 8.97 -6.26 -3.98
CA ILE A 7 7.66 -6.11 -3.32
C ILE A 7 7.85 -5.91 -1.80
N THR A 8 8.73 -6.68 -1.17
CA THR A 8 8.99 -6.56 0.28
C THR A 8 9.49 -5.17 0.65
N LEU A 9 10.50 -4.65 -0.05
CA LEU A 9 11.08 -3.34 0.22
C LEU A 9 10.05 -2.22 0.03
N LEU A 10 9.25 -2.29 -1.03
CA LEU A 10 8.19 -1.31 -1.29
C LEU A 10 7.09 -1.38 -0.23
N SER A 11 6.73 -2.57 0.24
CA SER A 11 5.70 -2.75 1.28
C SER A 11 6.19 -2.29 2.65
N VAL A 12 7.45 -2.54 2.99
CA VAL A 12 8.08 -1.99 4.19
C VAL A 12 8.14 -0.47 4.11
N PHE A 13 8.56 0.09 2.97
CA PHE A 13 8.58 1.53 2.75
C PHE A 13 7.18 2.14 2.94
N ALA A 14 6.14 1.58 2.30
CA ALA A 14 4.77 2.09 2.41
C ALA A 14 4.22 2.00 3.85
N ALA A 15 4.53 0.92 4.58
CA ALA A 15 4.12 0.78 5.97
C ALA A 15 4.81 1.81 6.88
N ILE A 16 6.12 2.00 6.72
CA ILE A 16 6.90 2.95 7.53
C ILE A 16 6.56 4.39 7.17
N SER A 17 6.40 4.71 5.89
CA SER A 17 6.10 6.07 5.44
C SER A 17 4.81 6.60 6.03
N GLY A 18 3.75 5.77 6.08
CA GLY A 18 2.49 6.14 6.73
C GLY A 18 2.69 6.48 8.20
N VAL A 19 3.45 5.67 8.95
CA VAL A 19 3.72 5.98 10.37
C VAL A 19 4.51 7.29 10.51
N VAL A 20 5.61 7.44 9.77
CA VAL A 20 6.51 8.60 9.91
C VAL A 20 5.84 9.91 9.49
N VAL A 21 5.02 9.90 8.44
CA VAL A 21 4.37 11.10 7.89
C VAL A 21 3.10 11.45 8.70
N ASP A 22 2.26 10.46 8.99
CA ASP A 22 0.94 10.72 9.55
C ASP A 22 0.95 10.92 11.08
N PHE A 23 1.95 10.39 11.82
CA PHE A 23 2.03 10.54 13.27
C PHE A 23 2.71 11.86 13.65
N THR A 24 2.16 12.96 13.16
CA THR A 24 2.68 14.32 13.34
C THR A 24 1.57 15.30 13.73
N ALA A 25 1.96 16.48 14.23
CA ALA A 25 1.03 17.54 14.64
C ALA A 25 0.22 18.15 13.49
N SER A 26 0.59 17.90 12.22
CA SER A 26 -0.19 18.32 11.06
C SER A 26 -1.24 17.28 10.63
N HIS A 27 -1.13 16.04 11.09
CA HIS A 27 -1.96 14.91 10.67
C HIS A 27 -2.69 14.29 11.87
N VAL A 28 -2.33 13.06 12.27
CA VAL A 28 -3.05 12.29 13.28
C VAL A 28 -3.09 12.98 14.65
N TYR A 29 -2.07 13.78 14.98
CA TYR A 29 -2.03 14.57 16.22
C TYR A 29 -2.51 16.01 16.04
N ASN A 30 -3.16 16.34 14.92
CA ASN A 30 -3.61 17.69 14.64
C ASN A 30 -4.71 18.13 15.63
N PRO A 31 -4.46 19.15 16.48
CA PRO A 31 -5.42 19.59 17.48
C PRO A 31 -6.65 20.29 16.88
N ALA A 32 -6.59 20.72 15.61
CA ALA A 32 -7.72 21.32 14.92
C ALA A 32 -8.71 20.27 14.38
N TRP A 33 -8.32 19.00 14.29
CA TRP A 33 -9.22 17.93 13.86
C TRP A 33 -10.09 17.44 15.01
N PRO A 34 -11.39 17.15 14.77
CA PRO A 34 -12.21 16.44 15.74
C PRO A 34 -11.59 15.08 16.11
N PRO A 35 -11.76 14.58 17.35
CA PRO A 35 -11.18 13.29 17.77
C PRO A 35 -11.52 12.12 16.84
N HIS A 36 -12.72 12.13 16.25
CA HIS A 36 -13.14 11.09 15.30
C HIS A 36 -12.34 11.12 13.98
N ALA A 37 -11.93 12.29 13.51
CA ALA A 37 -11.10 12.42 12.31
C ALA A 37 -9.67 11.90 12.57
N GLN A 38 -9.11 12.18 13.75
CA GLN A 38 -7.83 11.60 14.17
C GLN A 38 -7.91 10.06 14.21
N PHE A 39 -8.98 9.50 14.77
CA PHE A 39 -9.23 8.06 14.78
C PHE A 39 -9.24 7.44 13.38
N HIS A 40 -9.90 8.07 12.40
CA HIS A 40 -9.85 7.61 10.99
C HIS A 40 -8.45 7.70 10.40
N GLY A 41 -7.65 8.71 10.77
CA GLY A 41 -6.24 8.81 10.42
C GLY A 41 -5.43 7.61 10.95
N TYR A 42 -5.52 7.32 12.25
CA TYR A 42 -4.90 6.13 12.86
C TYR A 42 -5.33 4.84 12.15
N LEU A 43 -6.63 4.66 11.93
CA LEU A 43 -7.15 3.47 11.25
C LEU A 43 -6.60 3.32 9.84
N SER A 44 -6.42 4.43 9.11
CA SER A 44 -5.86 4.40 7.75
C SER A 44 -4.41 3.90 7.74
N VAL A 45 -3.59 4.38 8.68
CA VAL A 45 -2.19 3.93 8.81
C VAL A 45 -2.15 2.48 9.29
N ALA A 46 -2.91 2.12 10.33
CA ALA A 46 -2.95 0.75 10.85
C ALA A 46 -3.38 -0.26 9.77
N ARG A 47 -4.41 0.09 8.98
CA ARG A 47 -4.83 -0.72 7.82
C ARG A 47 -3.73 -0.88 6.79
N THR A 48 -3.01 0.20 6.47
CA THR A 48 -1.88 0.12 5.53
C THR A 48 -0.80 -0.83 6.05
N VAL A 49 -0.41 -0.71 7.32
CA VAL A 49 0.56 -1.61 7.96
C VAL A 49 0.12 -3.08 7.88
N LEU A 50 -1.15 -3.37 8.20
CA LEU A 50 -1.69 -4.73 8.14
C LEU A 50 -1.72 -5.30 6.72
N ILE A 51 -2.13 -4.50 5.74
CA ILE A 51 -2.13 -4.92 4.32
C ILE A 51 -0.69 -5.22 3.87
N MET A 52 0.28 -4.35 4.18
CA MET A 52 1.67 -4.55 3.80
C MET A 52 2.30 -5.76 4.50
N ALA A 53 1.96 -6.01 5.76
CA ALA A 53 2.38 -7.24 6.45
C ALA A 53 1.80 -8.50 5.79
N ALA A 54 0.51 -8.49 5.43
CA ALA A 54 -0.12 -9.58 4.71
C ALA A 54 0.52 -9.81 3.33
N VAL A 55 0.82 -8.74 2.59
CA VAL A 55 1.55 -8.79 1.31
C VAL A 55 2.91 -9.48 1.47
N ILE A 56 3.69 -9.10 2.49
CA ILE A 56 5.00 -9.70 2.76
C ILE A 56 4.84 -11.20 3.11
N ALA A 57 3.86 -11.56 3.94
CA ALA A 57 3.59 -12.95 4.29
C ALA A 57 3.19 -13.78 3.05
N LEU A 58 2.35 -13.23 2.17
CA LEU A 58 1.94 -13.87 0.92
C LEU A 58 3.13 -14.08 -0.02
N VAL A 59 3.96 -13.04 -0.19
CA VAL A 59 5.07 -13.07 -1.15
C VAL A 59 6.10 -14.13 -0.75
N TRP A 60 6.46 -14.22 0.54
CA TRP A 60 7.44 -15.20 1.02
C TRP A 60 6.87 -16.60 1.28
N GLY A 61 5.54 -16.73 1.41
CA GLY A 61 4.85 -17.99 1.62
C GLY A 61 4.30 -18.58 0.31
N PRO A 62 2.96 -18.58 0.13
CA PRO A 62 2.31 -19.30 -0.96
C PRO A 62 2.68 -18.78 -2.36
N VAL A 63 2.93 -17.48 -2.55
CA VAL A 63 3.30 -16.92 -3.87
C VAL A 63 4.66 -17.45 -4.31
N ARG A 64 5.64 -17.49 -3.40
CA ARG A 64 6.96 -18.10 -3.66
C ARG A 64 6.84 -19.58 -4.05
N ARG A 65 5.83 -20.30 -3.55
CA ARG A 65 5.56 -21.71 -3.91
C ARG A 65 4.79 -21.85 -5.22
N GLY A 66 4.47 -20.75 -5.91
CA GLY A 66 3.77 -20.76 -7.19
C GLY A 66 2.25 -20.88 -7.09
N ASP A 67 1.67 -20.61 -5.92
CA ASP A 67 0.21 -20.63 -5.73
C ASP A 67 -0.46 -19.49 -6.51
N ARG A 68 -1.32 -19.85 -7.47
CA ARG A 68 -2.02 -18.91 -8.34
C ARG A 68 -3.09 -18.10 -7.62
N PHE A 69 -3.79 -18.71 -6.66
CA PHE A 69 -4.83 -18.03 -5.90
C PHE A 69 -4.20 -16.99 -4.98
N ALA A 70 -3.14 -17.37 -4.26
CA ALA A 70 -2.41 -16.44 -3.42
C ALA A 70 -1.79 -15.28 -4.21
N TRP A 71 -1.32 -15.53 -5.44
CA TRP A 71 -0.87 -14.46 -6.33
C TRP A 71 -2.03 -13.53 -6.71
N GLY A 72 -3.23 -14.05 -7.00
CA GLY A 72 -4.42 -13.23 -7.23
C GLY A 72 -4.79 -12.35 -6.03
N VAL A 73 -4.72 -12.90 -4.80
CA VAL A 73 -4.94 -12.14 -3.56
C VAL A 73 -3.87 -11.05 -3.39
N LEU A 74 -2.60 -11.36 -3.66
CA LEU A 74 -1.51 -10.40 -3.62
C LEU A 74 -1.75 -9.23 -4.60
N VAL A 75 -2.15 -9.53 -5.84
CA VAL A 75 -2.51 -8.52 -6.86
C VAL A 75 -3.65 -7.65 -6.37
N PHE A 76 -4.72 -8.25 -5.85
CA PHE A 76 -5.89 -7.51 -5.36
C PHE A 76 -5.52 -6.58 -4.19
N LEU A 77 -4.75 -7.06 -3.22
CA LEU A 77 -4.33 -6.25 -2.08
C LEU A 77 -3.45 -5.06 -2.51
N LEU A 78 -2.47 -5.29 -3.39
CA LEU A 78 -1.55 -4.23 -3.82
C LEU A 78 -2.20 -3.23 -4.78
N LEU A 79 -2.82 -3.71 -5.85
CA LEU A 79 -3.43 -2.83 -6.86
C LEU A 79 -4.70 -2.18 -6.33
N GLY A 80 -5.48 -2.87 -5.49
CA GLY A 80 -6.63 -2.30 -4.81
C GLY A 80 -6.23 -1.20 -3.84
N TRP A 81 -5.19 -1.43 -3.03
CA TRP A 81 -4.64 -0.39 -2.14
C TRP A 81 -4.11 0.82 -2.94
N LEU A 82 -3.35 0.60 -4.02
CA LEU A 82 -2.87 1.68 -4.90
C LEU A 82 -4.01 2.45 -5.56
N ALA A 83 -5.06 1.76 -6.02
CA ALA A 83 -6.20 2.39 -6.67
C ALA A 83 -6.89 3.42 -5.76
N VAL A 84 -6.97 3.14 -4.45
CA VAL A 84 -7.56 4.07 -3.48
C VAL A 84 -6.82 5.42 -3.45
N TRP A 85 -5.50 5.43 -3.64
CA TRP A 85 -4.71 6.68 -3.68
C TRP A 85 -5.04 7.57 -4.88
N PHE A 86 -5.55 7.00 -5.98
CA PHE A 86 -6.00 7.76 -7.14
C PHE A 86 -7.50 8.09 -7.07
N ILE A 87 -8.32 7.13 -6.63
CA ILE A 87 -9.78 7.25 -6.61
C ILE A 87 -10.23 8.23 -5.53
N ALA A 88 -9.65 8.19 -4.32
CA ALA A 88 -10.14 9.00 -3.21
C ALA A 88 -10.06 10.52 -3.50
N PRO A 89 -8.95 11.07 -4.04
CA PRO A 89 -8.91 12.48 -4.43
C PRO A 89 -9.86 12.89 -5.56
N ILE A 90 -10.20 11.95 -6.47
CA ILE A 90 -11.16 12.20 -7.55
C ILE A 90 -12.59 12.22 -6.98
N ALA A 91 -12.91 11.28 -6.09
CA ALA A 91 -14.22 11.16 -5.47
C ALA A 91 -14.49 12.28 -4.46
N VAL A 92 -13.45 12.81 -3.82
CA VAL A 92 -13.54 13.90 -2.83
C VAL A 92 -12.58 15.03 -3.23
N PRO A 93 -13.01 15.95 -4.12
CA PRO A 93 -12.17 17.02 -4.62
C PRO A 93 -11.57 17.87 -3.49
N GLY A 94 -10.29 18.24 -3.64
CA GLY A 94 -9.54 19.04 -2.67
C GLY A 94 -8.79 18.24 -1.60
N THR A 95 -8.91 16.90 -1.59
CA THR A 95 -8.20 16.04 -0.62
C THR A 95 -6.85 15.49 -1.11
N GLY A 96 -6.57 15.58 -2.43
CA GLY A 96 -5.29 15.19 -3.00
C GLY A 96 -4.38 16.38 -3.26
N ASP A 97 -3.08 16.18 -3.04
CA ASP A 97 -2.03 17.13 -3.41
C ASP A 97 -1.02 16.48 -4.37
N ARG A 98 0.00 17.26 -4.77
CA ARG A 98 1.06 16.76 -5.66
C ARG A 98 1.79 15.55 -5.07
N ALA A 99 2.00 15.51 -3.76
CA ALA A 99 2.71 14.42 -3.09
C ALA A 99 1.89 13.12 -3.14
N THR A 100 0.58 13.20 -2.91
CA THR A 100 -0.36 12.06 -3.04
C THR A 100 -0.23 11.37 -4.40
N TYR A 101 -0.28 12.14 -5.48
CA TYR A 101 -0.21 11.58 -6.83
C TYR A 101 1.18 11.08 -7.20
N LEU A 102 2.24 11.78 -6.79
CA LEU A 102 3.63 11.34 -7.03
C LEU A 102 3.93 10.03 -6.29
N PHE A 103 3.51 9.92 -5.03
CA PHE A 103 3.70 8.72 -4.22
C PHE A 103 3.07 7.50 -4.91
N ALA A 104 1.79 7.59 -5.27
CA ALA A 104 1.08 6.50 -5.93
C ALA A 104 1.62 6.24 -7.35
N GLY A 105 1.93 7.30 -8.11
CA GLY A 105 2.45 7.21 -9.47
C GLY A 105 3.84 6.58 -9.57
N VAL A 106 4.69 6.73 -8.55
CA VAL A 106 5.99 6.06 -8.47
C VAL A 106 5.87 4.61 -8.02
N LEU A 107 5.04 4.34 -7.00
CA LEU A 107 4.91 2.99 -6.46
C LEU A 107 4.17 2.04 -7.40
N ALA A 108 3.17 2.53 -8.14
CA ALA A 108 2.37 1.71 -9.04
C ALA A 108 3.19 0.91 -10.06
N PRO A 109 4.06 1.52 -10.90
CA PRO A 109 4.86 0.76 -11.86
C PRO A 109 5.81 -0.22 -11.19
N LEU A 110 6.39 0.14 -10.04
CA LEU A 110 7.31 -0.73 -9.31
C LEU A 110 6.61 -1.98 -8.77
N TYR A 111 5.41 -1.82 -8.21
CA TYR A 111 4.58 -2.95 -7.79
C TYR A 111 4.11 -3.80 -8.97
N VAL A 112 3.72 -3.19 -10.10
CA VAL A 112 3.33 -3.93 -11.31
C VAL A 112 4.49 -4.78 -11.84
N VAL A 113 5.69 -4.24 -11.92
CA VAL A 113 6.90 -4.99 -12.30
C VAL A 113 7.17 -6.12 -11.30
N GLY A 114 7.09 -5.83 -9.99
CA GLY A 114 7.24 -6.84 -8.94
C GLY A 114 6.26 -8.00 -9.10
N LEU A 115 4.97 -7.68 -9.28
CA LEU A 115 3.88 -8.64 -9.49
C LEU A 115 4.12 -9.51 -10.73
N TRP A 116 4.58 -8.89 -11.82
CA TRP A 116 4.94 -9.61 -13.04
C TRP A 116 6.11 -10.58 -12.81
N LEU A 117 7.14 -10.17 -12.08
CA LEU A 117 8.30 -11.01 -11.76
C LEU A 117 7.99 -12.19 -10.83
N VAL A 118 6.93 -12.11 -10.03
CA VAL A 118 6.49 -13.20 -9.13
C VAL A 118 5.28 -13.97 -9.65
N ARG A 119 4.87 -13.73 -10.91
CA ARG A 119 3.70 -14.39 -11.48
C ARG A 119 3.92 -15.91 -11.61
N PRO A 120 2.91 -16.73 -11.31
CA PRO A 120 2.94 -18.15 -11.59
C PRO A 120 3.10 -18.41 -13.10
N PRO A 121 3.78 -19.49 -13.50
CA PRO A 121 3.89 -19.86 -14.91
C PRO A 121 2.50 -20.13 -15.51
N VAL A 122 2.30 -19.69 -16.75
CA VAL A 122 1.14 -20.07 -17.57
C VAL A 122 1.35 -21.55 -17.96
N ARG A 123 0.33 -22.38 -17.71
CA ARG A 123 0.36 -23.80 -18.09
C ARG A 123 -0.31 -23.91 -19.45
#